data_AF-N0AYC9-F1
#
_entry.id   AF-N0AYC9-F1
#
_cell.length_a   1.000
_cell.length_b   1.000
_cell.length_c   1.000
_cell.angle_alpha   90.00
_cell.angle_beta   90.00
_cell.angle_gamma   90.00
#
_symmetry.space_group_name_H-M   'P 1'
#
loop_
_entity.id
_entity.type
_entity.pdbx_description
1 polymer ?
#
loop_
_entity_poly.entity_id
_entity_poly.type
_entity_poly.pdbx_seq_one_letter_code
_entity_poly.pdbx_strand_id
1 'polypeptide(L)'
;MNRNGGVTEETIEYMTGHDKYVVTSLVETTHFHNKDVSIKKFGDWEPTLYKRGFYQIVDHFIDCVQNNRIPDPSIDDSLFTHEICERIVKYIDSEA
;
A
#
# COMPACT_ATOMS: atom_id res chain seq x y z
N MET A 1 -0.24 4.06 13.83
CA MET A 1 -1.34 3.79 14.79
C MET A 1 -1.09 4.51 16.09
N ASN A 2 -1.83 5.58 16.38
CA ASN A 2 -1.85 6.16 17.72
C ASN A 2 -2.89 5.41 18.56
N ARG A 3 -2.43 4.50 19.43
CA ARG A 3 -3.32 3.70 20.30
C ARG A 3 -4.15 4.56 21.27
N ASN A 4 -3.72 5.79 21.56
CA ASN A 4 -4.46 6.70 22.44
C ASN A 4 -5.62 7.39 21.70
N GLY A 5 -5.60 7.43 20.36
CA GLY A 5 -6.61 8.09 19.55
C GLY A 5 -7.84 7.24 19.22
N GLY A 6 -7.85 5.95 19.56
CA GLY A 6 -8.98 5.03 19.32
C GLY A 6 -9.32 4.74 17.86
N VAL A 7 -8.55 5.28 16.90
CA VAL A 7 -8.77 5.12 15.47
C VAL A 7 -7.60 4.36 14.85
N THR A 8 -7.93 3.34 14.04
CA THR A 8 -6.96 2.66 13.17
C THR A 8 -6.96 3.37 11.83
N GLU A 9 -5.82 3.96 11.47
CA GLU A 9 -5.65 4.71 10.23
C GLU A 9 -4.59 4.06 9.35
N GLU A 10 -4.89 4.00 8.06
CA GLU A 10 -4.01 3.60 6.96
C GLU A 10 -4.30 4.58 5.82
N THR A 11 -3.36 5.48 5.54
CA THR A 11 -3.53 6.53 4.55
C THR A 11 -2.23 6.71 3.77
N ILE A 12 -2.32 6.71 2.44
CA ILE A 12 -1.23 7.09 1.55
C ILE A 12 -1.63 8.39 0.87
N GLU A 13 -0.85 9.44 1.10
CA GLU A 13 -0.98 10.69 0.37
C GLU A 13 0.23 10.89 -0.53
N TYR A 14 0.00 11.14 -1.81
CA TYR A 14 1.06 11.47 -2.75
C TYR A 14 0.61 12.55 -3.73
N MET A 15 1.57 13.31 -4.22
CA MET A 15 1.38 14.39 -5.18
C MET A 15 2.24 14.11 -6.41
N THR A 16 1.67 14.40 -7.57
CA THR A 16 2.36 14.42 -8.87
C THR A 16 2.29 15.84 -9.42
N GLY A 17 2.75 16.07 -10.66
CA GLY A 17 2.91 17.43 -11.21
C GLY A 17 1.68 18.34 -11.05
N HIS A 18 0.47 17.82 -11.28
CA HIS A 18 -0.78 18.58 -11.18
C HIS A 18 -1.87 17.89 -10.36
N ASP A 19 -1.57 16.72 -9.79
CA ASP A 19 -2.56 15.86 -9.14
C ASP A 19 -2.13 15.51 -7.74
N LYS A 20 -3.11 15.48 -6.82
CA LYS A 20 -2.93 14.91 -5.49
C LYS A 20 -3.87 13.72 -5.33
N TYR A 21 -3.37 12.66 -4.71
CA TYR A 21 -4.14 11.47 -4.39
C TYR A 21 -4.02 11.17 -2.89
N VAL A 22 -5.16 10.87 -2.29
CA VAL A 22 -5.26 10.37 -0.90
C VAL A 22 -5.98 9.03 -0.95
N VAL A 23 -5.26 7.96 -0.64
CA VAL A 23 -5.79 6.60 -0.57
C VAL A 23 -6.00 6.23 0.89
N THR A 24 -7.24 5.94 1.27
CA THR A 24 -7.62 5.61 2.65
C THR A 24 -8.01 4.15 2.76
N SER A 25 -7.37 3.43 3.69
CA SER A 25 -7.61 2.03 4.03
C SER A 25 -7.59 1.06 2.84
N LEU A 26 -6.89 1.44 1.76
CA LEU A 26 -6.83 0.75 0.47
C LEU A 26 -8.19 0.58 -0.23
N VAL A 27 -9.25 1.26 0.22
CA VAL A 27 -10.63 1.07 -0.30
C VAL A 27 -11.23 2.33 -0.92
N GLU A 28 -10.65 3.48 -0.62
CA GLU A 28 -11.12 4.77 -1.11
C GLU A 28 -9.94 5.57 -1.63
N THR A 29 -10.10 6.21 -2.79
CA THR A 29 -9.13 7.13 -3.35
C THR A 29 -9.83 8.46 -3.61
N THR A 30 -9.34 9.52 -2.97
CA THR A 30 -9.71 10.90 -3.28
C THR A 30 -8.65 11.50 -4.19
N HIS A 31 -9.05 11.98 -5.35
CA HIS A 31 -8.20 12.63 -6.34
C HIS A 31 -8.56 14.10 -6.44
N PHE A 32 -7.53 14.95 -6.34
CA PHE A 32 -7.63 16.39 -6.44
C PHE A 32 -6.92 16.85 -7.70
N HIS A 33 -7.63 17.60 -8.55
CA HIS A 33 -7.11 18.13 -9.80
C HIS A 33 -7.89 19.38 -10.20
N ASN A 34 -7.21 20.47 -10.60
CA ASN A 34 -7.86 21.69 -11.12
C ASN A 34 -9.01 22.25 -10.25
N LYS A 35 -8.88 22.22 -8.91
CA LYS A 35 -9.91 22.60 -7.92
C LYS A 35 -11.11 21.65 -7.85
N ASP A 36 -11.12 20.57 -8.62
CA ASP A 36 -12.09 19.50 -8.53
C ASP A 36 -11.60 18.42 -7.57
N VAL A 37 -12.57 17.74 -6.94
CA VAL A 37 -12.35 16.59 -6.06
C VAL A 37 -13.21 15.45 -6.58
N SER A 38 -12.58 14.33 -6.91
CA SER A 38 -13.26 13.09 -7.28
C SER A 38 -12.94 11.98 -6.29
N ILE A 39 -13.94 11.14 -6.00
CA ILE A 39 -13.81 10.05 -5.04
C ILE A 39 -14.13 8.75 -5.75
N LYS A 40 -13.19 7.80 -5.71
CA LYS A 40 -13.36 6.44 -6.19
C LYS A 40 -13.39 5.50 -5.00
N LYS A 41 -14.43 4.64 -4.94
CA LYS A 41 -14.60 3.61 -3.91
C LYS A 41 -14.89 2.27 -4.56
N PHE A 42 -14.56 1.20 -3.86
CA PHE A 42 -15.06 -0.14 -4.20
C PHE A 42 -16.56 -0.23 -3.91
N GLY A 43 -17.25 -1.16 -4.58
CA GLY A 43 -18.66 -1.45 -4.35
C GLY A 43 -18.91 -2.08 -2.98
N ASP A 44 -20.14 -1.91 -2.49
CA ASP A 44 -20.56 -2.37 -1.16
C ASP A 44 -20.43 -3.89 -1.00
N TRP A 45 -20.68 -4.64 -2.09
CA TRP A 45 -20.69 -6.10 -2.10
C TRP A 45 -19.36 -6.74 -2.49
N GLU A 46 -18.30 -5.96 -2.69
CA GLU A 46 -16.99 -6.51 -2.99
C GLU A 46 -16.31 -7.07 -1.71
N PRO A 47 -15.72 -8.27 -1.74
CA PRO A 47 -15.04 -8.85 -0.58
C PRO A 47 -13.88 -7.98 -0.10
N THR A 48 -13.73 -7.81 1.22
CA THR A 48 -12.64 -7.01 1.81
C THR A 48 -11.25 -7.47 1.37
N LEU A 49 -11.04 -8.78 1.26
CA LEU A 49 -9.76 -9.34 0.80
C LEU A 49 -9.43 -8.92 -0.63
N TYR A 50 -10.44 -8.92 -1.50
CA TYR A 50 -10.28 -8.46 -2.88
C TYR A 50 -9.95 -6.97 -2.95
N LYS A 51 -10.66 -6.13 -2.18
CA LYS A 51 -10.39 -4.68 -2.09
C LYS A 51 -8.95 -4.39 -1.65
N ARG A 52 -8.43 -5.20 -0.74
CA ARG A 52 -7.07 -5.07 -0.18
C ARG A 52 -5.97 -5.75 -1.01
N GLY A 53 -6.28 -6.24 -2.22
CA GLY A 53 -5.26 -6.80 -3.12
C GLY A 53 -4.85 -8.24 -2.82
N PHE A 54 -5.47 -8.93 -1.86
CA PHE A 54 -5.06 -10.29 -1.48
C PHE A 54 -5.26 -11.30 -2.60
N TYR A 55 -6.31 -11.13 -3.41
CA TYR A 55 -6.59 -12.08 -4.49
C TYR A 55 -5.50 -11.92 -5.56
N GLN A 56 -5.19 -10.67 -5.91
CA GLN A 56 -4.21 -10.29 -6.92
C GLN A 56 -2.79 -10.76 -6.55
N ILE A 57 -2.36 -10.57 -5.30
CA ILE A 57 -1.02 -11.00 -4.87
C ILE A 57 -0.88 -12.53 -4.85
N VAL A 58 -1.93 -13.25 -4.47
CA VAL A 58 -1.94 -14.72 -4.49
C VAL A 58 -1.92 -15.24 -5.92
N ASP A 59 -2.76 -14.69 -6.79
CA ASP A 59 -2.81 -15.07 -8.21
C ASP A 59 -1.47 -14.79 -8.91
N HIS A 60 -0.87 -13.62 -8.66
CA HIS A 60 0.44 -13.25 -9.18
C HIS A 60 1.55 -14.18 -8.71
N PHE A 61 1.57 -14.52 -7.42
CA PHE A 61 2.53 -15.47 -6.87
C PHE A 61 2.42 -16.84 -7.57
N ILE A 62 1.20 -17.37 -7.69
CA ILE A 62 0.96 -18.67 -8.34
C ILE A 62 1.37 -18.62 -9.82
N ASP A 63 1.03 -17.57 -10.55
CA ASP A 63 1.44 -17.37 -11.96
C ASP A 63 2.96 -17.36 -12.10
N CYS A 64 3.66 -16.64 -11.22
CA CYS A 64 5.12 -16.57 -11.26
C CYS A 64 5.77 -17.93 -11.01
N VAL A 65 5.26 -18.70 -10.04
CA VAL A 65 5.76 -20.07 -9.76
C VAL A 65 5.51 -20.99 -10.95
N GLN A 66 4.30 -20.96 -11.54
CA GLN A 66 3.94 -21.82 -12.66
C GLN A 66 4.76 -21.52 -13.93
N ASN A 67 5.05 -20.26 -14.18
CA ASN A 67 5.73 -19.81 -15.38
C ASN A 67 7.23 -19.56 -15.19
N ASN A 68 7.77 -19.87 -14.01
CA ASN A 68 9.16 -19.59 -13.64
C ASN A 68 9.57 -18.13 -13.91
N ARG A 69 8.70 -17.19 -13.49
CA ARG A 69 8.93 -15.74 -13.60
C ARG A 69 9.42 -15.18 -12.28
N ILE A 70 10.20 -14.11 -12.37
CA ILE A 70 10.56 -13.31 -11.20
C ILE A 70 9.31 -12.51 -10.80
N PRO A 71 8.86 -12.61 -9.53
CA PRO A 71 7.72 -11.84 -9.06
C PRO A 71 8.04 -10.35 -9.04
N ASP A 72 6.97 -9.56 -9.08
CA ASP A 72 6.98 -8.10 -8.88
C ASP A 72 6.05 -7.77 -7.69
N PRO A 73 6.55 -7.21 -6.57
CA PRO A 73 7.95 -6.86 -6.32
C PRO A 73 8.87 -8.10 -6.27
N SER A 74 10.13 -7.91 -6.65
CA SER A 74 11.11 -8.98 -6.60
C SER A 74 11.54 -9.30 -5.16
N ILE A 75 12.27 -10.41 -4.99
CA ILE A 75 12.87 -10.76 -3.70
C ILE A 75 13.90 -9.69 -3.28
N ASP A 76 14.67 -9.17 -4.25
CA ASP A 76 15.65 -8.12 -3.99
C ASP A 76 14.98 -6.79 -3.59
N ASP A 77 13.86 -6.42 -4.24
CA ASP A 77 13.06 -5.25 -3.83
C ASP A 77 12.50 -5.42 -2.41
N SER A 78 12.02 -6.63 -2.10
CA SER A 78 11.52 -6.97 -0.77
C SER A 78 12.63 -6.87 0.27
N LEU A 79 13.83 -7.38 -0.02
CA LEU A 79 14.99 -7.25 0.87
C LEU A 79 15.39 -5.79 1.09
N PHE A 80 15.44 -5.00 0.01
CA PHE A 80 15.79 -3.59 0.07
C PHE A 80 14.85 -2.79 0.99
N THR A 81 13.53 -3.04 0.92
CA THR A 81 12.57 -2.38 1.83
C THR A 81 12.80 -2.78 3.30
N HIS A 82 13.16 -4.04 3.58
CA HIS A 82 13.49 -4.48 4.94
C HIS A 82 14.78 -3.82 5.46
N GLU A 83 15.79 -3.64 4.60
CA GLU A 83 17.01 -2.90 4.99
C GLU A 83 16.72 -1.44 5.35
N ILE A 84 15.79 -0.79 4.65
CA ILE A 84 15.36 0.57 4.99
C ILE A 84 14.69 0.58 6.37
N CYS A 85 13.75 -0.35 6.62
CA CYS A 85 13.12 -0.51 7.92
C CYS A 85 14.16 -0.71 9.03
N GLU A 86 15.13 -1.58 8.79
CA GLU A 86 16.23 -1.85 9.72
C GLU A 86 17.06 -0.60 10.03
N ARG A 87 17.39 0.21 9.02
CA ARG A 87 18.11 1.48 9.22
C ARG A 87 17.30 2.47 10.06
N ILE A 88 15.99 2.51 9.89
CA ILE A 88 15.09 3.35 10.70
C ILE A 88 15.08 2.88 12.15
N VAL A 89 14.96 1.56 12.38
CA VAL A 89 14.99 0.98 13.73
C VAL A 89 16.30 1.33 14.43
N LYS A 90 17.45 1.07 13.79
CA LYS A 90 18.78 1.41 14.34
C LYS A 90 19.00 2.89 14.60
N TYR A 91 18.34 3.76 13.84
CA TYR A 91 18.40 5.20 14.06
C TYR A 91 17.63 5.63 15.33
N ILE A 92 16.52 4.95 15.64
CA ILE A 92 15.63 5.30 16.76
C ILE A 92 16.04 4.57 18.04
N ASP A 93 16.53 3.33 17.91
CA ASP A 93 16.97 2.48 19.00
C ASP A 93 18.41 2.03 18.72
N SER A 94 19.37 2.66 19.39
CA SER A 94 20.80 2.41 19.17
C SER A 94 21.27 1.04 19.67
N GLU A 95 20.44 0.32 20.42
CA GLU A 95 20.74 -1.03 20.94
C GLU A 95 20.12 -2.16 20.09
N ALA A 96 19.40 -1.82 19.00
CA ALA A 96 18.80 -2.76 18.05
C ALA A 96 19.77 -3.30 16.98
#